data_AF-A0A378CF66-F1
#
_entry.id   AF-A0A378CF66-F1
#
_cell.length_a   1.000
_cell.length_b   1.000
_cell.length_c   1.000
_cell.angle_alpha   90.00
_cell.angle_beta   90.00
_cell.angle_gamma   90.00
#
_symmetry.space_group_name_H-M   'P 1'
#
loop_
_entity.id
_entity.type
_entity.pdbx_description
1 polymer ?
#
loop_
_entity_poly.entity_id
_entity_poly.type
_entity_poly.pdbx_seq_one_letter_code
_entity_poly.pdbx_strand_id
1 'polypeptide(L)'
;MPFTLGQRWISDTESELGLGTVVALDARMVTLLFPAIGENRLYSRNDSPITRVMFNPGDTITSHEGWQLHVDKVNEENGLLSYTGTRLDTQETNVTLREVLLDSKLVFSKPQDRLFAGQIDRMDRFALRYRARKFQSEQYRMPWSGLRGQRTSLIPHQLHIAHDVGRRPRAARPAGR
;
A
#
# COMPACT_ATOMS: atom_id res chain seq x y z
N MET A 1 -9.21 -0.04 21.06
CA MET A 1 -9.90 -1.30 20.66
C MET A 1 -9.06 -2.49 21.14
N PRO A 2 -9.67 -3.60 21.59
CA PRO A 2 -8.90 -4.80 21.93
C PRO A 2 -8.40 -5.47 20.65
N PHE A 3 -7.13 -5.87 20.65
CA PHE A 3 -6.59 -6.73 19.60
C PHE A 3 -7.01 -8.17 19.87
N THR A 4 -7.38 -8.88 18.80
CA THR A 4 -7.70 -10.31 18.84
C THR A 4 -6.84 -11.04 17.81
N LEU A 5 -6.41 -12.26 18.13
CA LEU A 5 -5.69 -13.13 17.21
C LEU A 5 -6.50 -13.35 15.94
N GLY A 6 -5.87 -13.18 14.77
CA GLY A 6 -6.49 -13.34 13.45
C GLY A 6 -7.02 -12.05 12.82
N GLN A 7 -7.04 -10.92 13.54
CA GLN A 7 -7.45 -9.63 12.98
C GLN A 7 -6.47 -9.13 11.92
N ARG A 8 -6.99 -8.39 10.93
CA ARG A 8 -6.21 -7.77 9.86
C ARG A 8 -5.90 -6.29 10.10
N TRP A 9 -4.62 -5.94 9.98
CA TRP A 9 -4.10 -4.59 10.25
C TRP A 9 -3.09 -4.17 9.18
N ILE A 10 -2.99 -2.86 8.94
CA ILE A 10 -1.96 -2.26 8.07
C ILE A 10 -1.03 -1.37 8.87
N SER A 11 0.21 -1.23 8.41
CA SER A 11 1.14 -0.22 8.93
C SER A 11 0.96 1.09 8.17
N ASP A 12 0.73 2.18 8.90
CA ASP A 12 0.59 3.52 8.32
C ASP A 12 1.96 4.07 7.85
N THR A 13 3.05 3.64 8.47
CA THR A 13 4.42 4.04 8.10
C THR A 13 4.98 3.21 6.95
N GLU A 14 4.62 1.94 6.88
CA GLU A 14 5.17 0.97 5.93
C GLU A 14 4.03 0.30 5.12
N SER A 15 3.27 1.09 4.36
CA SER A 15 2.15 0.57 3.57
C SER A 15 2.56 -0.42 2.47
N GLU A 16 3.84 -0.46 2.12
CA GLU A 16 4.43 -1.43 1.19
C GLU A 16 4.45 -2.87 1.72
N LEU A 17 4.36 -3.06 3.05
CA LEU A 17 4.25 -4.38 3.67
C LEU A 17 2.90 -5.05 3.40
N GLY A 18 1.89 -4.28 2.99
CA GLY A 18 0.54 -4.77 2.74
C GLY A 18 -0.23 -5.10 4.02
N LEU A 19 -1.09 -6.12 3.93
CA LEU A 19 -1.97 -6.52 5.02
C LEU A 19 -1.27 -7.47 6.00
N GLY A 20 -1.18 -7.07 7.26
CA GLY A 20 -0.71 -7.89 8.37
C GLY A 20 -1.83 -8.63 9.09
N THR A 21 -1.49 -9.73 9.74
CA THR A 21 -2.38 -10.54 10.59
C THR A 21 -1.83 -10.60 12.01
N VAL A 22 -2.69 -10.42 13.01
CA VAL A 22 -2.31 -10.57 14.42
C VAL A 22 -2.04 -12.05 14.73
N VAL A 23 -0.79 -12.37 15.04
CA VAL A 23 -0.35 -13.75 15.35
C VAL A 23 -0.03 -13.98 16.82
N ALA A 24 0.31 -12.93 17.57
CA ALA A 24 0.55 -13.01 19.01
C ALA A 24 0.19 -11.70 19.71
N LEU A 25 -0.22 -11.83 20.97
CA LEU A 25 -0.64 -10.72 21.83
C LEU A 25 -0.01 -10.87 23.21
N ASP A 26 0.73 -9.85 23.61
CA ASP A 26 1.31 -9.72 24.94
C ASP A 26 0.62 -8.59 25.73
N ALA A 27 1.05 -8.41 26.98
CA ALA A 27 0.50 -7.36 27.86
C ALA A 27 0.66 -5.94 27.28
N ARG A 28 1.74 -5.67 26.54
CA ARG A 28 2.06 -4.33 25.98
C ARG A 28 2.35 -4.33 24.48
N MET A 29 2.56 -5.50 23.88
CA MET A 29 3.00 -5.64 22.48
C MET A 29 2.01 -6.47 21.68
N VAL A 30 1.92 -6.19 20.39
CA VAL A 30 1.20 -6.99 19.39
C VAL A 30 2.15 -7.38 18.27
N THR A 31 2.10 -8.65 17.87
CA THR A 31 2.90 -9.18 16.77
C THR A 31 2.02 -9.33 15.54
N LEU A 32 2.39 -8.62 14.47
CA LEU A 32 1.76 -8.69 13.15
C LEU A 32 2.67 -9.47 12.19
N LEU A 33 2.14 -10.53 11.60
CA LEU A 33 2.76 -11.23 10.47
C LEU A 33 2.29 -10.59 9.17
N PHE A 34 3.20 -10.19 8.29
CA PHE A 34 2.91 -9.68 6.94
C PHE A 34 3.15 -10.78 5.90
N PRO A 35 2.09 -11.47 5.41
CA PRO A 35 2.26 -12.62 4.52
C PRO A 35 2.87 -12.26 3.15
N ALA A 36 2.77 -10.99 2.74
CA ALA A 36 3.34 -10.52 1.48
C ALA A 36 4.87 -10.64 1.44
N ILE A 37 5.54 -10.48 2.59
CA ILE A 37 7.00 -10.49 2.73
C ILE A 37 7.46 -11.66 3.63
N GLY A 38 6.56 -12.23 4.43
CA GLY A 38 6.85 -13.32 5.37
C GLY A 38 7.53 -12.85 6.66
N GLU A 39 7.50 -11.55 6.95
CA GLU A 39 8.12 -10.98 8.15
C GLU A 39 7.11 -10.71 9.27
N ASN A 40 7.59 -10.82 10.51
CA ASN A 40 6.87 -10.40 11.70
C ASN A 40 7.35 -9.02 12.14
N ARG A 41 6.43 -8.12 12.48
CA ARG A 41 6.73 -6.83 13.12
C ARG A 41 6.06 -6.75 14.48
N LEU A 42 6.79 -6.19 15.43
CA LEU A 42 6.34 -5.98 16.81
C LEU A 42 5.92 -4.53 16.99
N TYR A 43 4.72 -4.31 17.53
CA TYR A 43 4.12 -3.00 17.70
C TYR A 43 3.65 -2.82 19.15
N SER A 44 3.68 -1.58 19.65
CA SER A 44 3.17 -1.24 20.99
C SER A 44 1.64 -1.13 20.99
N ARG A 45 0.95 -1.66 21.98
CA ARG A 45 -0.52 -1.65 22.00
C ARG A 45 -1.14 -0.25 22.04
N ASN A 46 -0.44 0.74 22.61
CA ASN A 46 -1.02 2.05 22.95
C ASN A 46 -0.77 3.15 21.93
N ASP A 47 0.34 3.11 21.20
CA ASP A 47 0.79 4.20 20.31
C ASP A 47 1.45 3.64 19.06
N SER A 48 0.78 2.69 18.41
CA SER A 48 1.28 2.12 17.16
C SER A 48 0.66 2.78 15.95
N PRO A 49 1.47 3.07 14.91
CA PRO A 49 1.00 3.58 13.63
C PRO A 49 0.39 2.44 12.81
N ILE A 50 -0.62 1.77 13.35
CA ILE A 50 -1.32 0.66 12.71
C ILE A 50 -2.82 0.93 12.67
N THR A 51 -3.43 0.62 11.53
CA THR A 51 -4.85 0.83 11.29
C THR A 51 -5.54 -0.51 11.03
N ARG A 52 -6.69 -0.74 11.67
CA ARG A 52 -7.51 -1.94 11.44
C ARG A 52 -8.16 -1.85 10.07
N VAL A 53 -8.10 -2.92 9.29
CA VAL A 53 -8.78 -2.99 7.99
C VAL A 53 -10.13 -3.67 8.17
N MET A 54 -11.19 -2.98 7.75
CA MET A 54 -12.55 -3.48 7.76
C MET A 54 -13.20 -3.10 6.43
N PHE A 55 -13.90 -4.05 5.83
CA PHE A 55 -14.69 -3.81 4.61
C PHE A 55 -16.16 -3.68 4.97
N ASN A 56 -16.90 -2.93 4.16
CA ASN A 56 -18.33 -2.71 4.37
C ASN A 56 -19.15 -3.51 3.35
N PRO A 57 -20.44 -3.76 3.63
CA PRO A 57 -21.36 -4.26 2.61
C PRO A 57 -21.35 -3.37 1.37
N GLY A 58 -21.28 -3.97 0.18
CA GLY A 58 -21.12 -3.31 -1.11
C GLY A 58 -19.68 -3.25 -1.62
N ASP A 59 -18.68 -3.55 -0.78
CA ASP A 59 -17.29 -3.64 -1.23
C ASP A 59 -17.02 -4.97 -1.94
N THR A 60 -16.08 -4.95 -2.90
CA THR A 60 -15.54 -6.16 -3.51
C THR A 60 -14.19 -6.47 -2.88
N ILE A 61 -14.07 -7.65 -2.27
CA ILE A 61 -12.85 -8.12 -1.60
C ILE A 61 -12.25 -9.31 -2.33
N THR A 62 -10.94 -9.47 -2.23
CA THR A 62 -10.20 -10.59 -2.85
C THR A 62 -9.74 -11.56 -1.79
N SER A 63 -10.01 -12.85 -2.00
CA SER A 63 -9.48 -13.94 -1.19
C SER A 63 -8.01 -14.20 -1.51
N HIS A 64 -7.26 -14.78 -0.57
CA HIS A 64 -5.89 -15.26 -0.79
C HIS A 64 -5.75 -16.27 -1.94
N GLU A 65 -6.84 -16.97 -2.29
CA GLU A 65 -6.94 -17.89 -3.43
C GLU A 65 -7.12 -17.17 -4.79
N GLY A 66 -7.25 -15.84 -4.79
CA GLY A 66 -7.33 -15.00 -5.98
C GLY A 66 -8.74 -14.72 -6.50
N TRP A 67 -9.77 -15.37 -5.95
CA TRP A 67 -11.16 -15.10 -6.31
C TRP A 67 -11.74 -13.91 -5.56
N GLN A 68 -12.78 -13.29 -6.14
CA GLN A 68 -13.40 -12.09 -5.59
C GLN A 68 -14.79 -12.37 -5.01
N LEU A 69 -15.08 -11.73 -3.89
CA LEU A 69 -16.37 -11.74 -3.20
C LEU A 69 -16.95 -10.32 -3.19
N HIS A 70 -18.21 -10.18 -3.59
CA HIS A 70 -19.00 -9.00 -3.28
C HIS A 70 -19.62 -9.16 -1.89
N VAL A 71 -19.36 -8.23 -0.99
CA VAL A 71 -19.76 -8.33 0.42
C VAL A 71 -21.22 -7.89 0.56
N ASP A 72 -22.11 -8.79 0.98
CA ASP A 72 -23.52 -8.47 1.26
C ASP A 72 -23.74 -8.21 2.75
N LYS A 73 -23.02 -8.95 3.61
CA LYS A 73 -23.14 -8.85 5.06
C LYS A 73 -21.80 -9.06 5.75
N VAL A 74 -21.59 -8.34 6.84
CA VAL A 74 -20.44 -8.51 7.74
C VAL A 74 -20.95 -8.98 9.09
N ASN A 75 -20.45 -10.11 9.58
CA ASN A 75 -20.73 -10.62 10.91
C ASN A 75 -19.47 -10.49 11.77
N GLU A 76 -19.61 -10.02 13.00
CA GLU A 76 -18.53 -9.97 13.99
C GLU A 76 -18.77 -11.04 15.06
N GLU A 77 -17.83 -11.97 15.21
CA GLU A 77 -17.85 -13.01 16.24
C GLU A 77 -16.52 -12.99 16.99
N ASN A 78 -16.55 -12.87 18.32
CA ASN A 78 -15.36 -12.86 19.18
C ASN A 78 -14.30 -11.79 18.79
N GLY A 79 -14.73 -10.67 18.19
CA GLY A 79 -13.84 -9.61 17.72
C GLY A 79 -13.17 -9.90 16.37
N LEU A 80 -13.58 -10.97 15.68
CA LEU A 80 -13.18 -11.33 14.32
C LEU A 80 -14.31 -11.04 13.33
N LEU A 81 -13.94 -10.57 12.14
CA LEU A 81 -14.88 -10.25 11.07
C LEU A 81 -14.98 -11.40 10.06
N SER A 82 -16.22 -11.78 9.75
CA SER A 82 -16.57 -12.71 8.68
C SER A 82 -17.44 -12.02 7.65
N TYR A 83 -17.00 -12.03 6.40
CA TYR A 83 -17.69 -11.42 5.27
C TYR A 83 -18.53 -12.50 4.58
N THR A 84 -19.82 -12.25 4.37
CA THR A 84 -20.71 -13.14 3.62
C THR A 84 -21.20 -12.41 2.39
N GLY A 85 -21.24 -13.09 1.24
CA GLY A 85 -21.85 -12.52 0.06
C GLY A 85 -21.75 -13.39 -1.17
N THR A 86 -21.60 -12.76 -2.32
CA THR A 86 -21.65 -13.40 -3.64
C THR A 86 -20.27 -13.49 -4.29
N ARG A 87 -19.87 -14.69 -4.70
CA ARG A 87 -18.61 -14.90 -5.41
C ARG A 87 -18.76 -14.47 -6.87
N LEU A 88 -17.87 -13.60 -7.37
CA LEU A 88 -17.96 -13.05 -8.72
C LEU A 88 -17.63 -14.06 -9.82
N ASP A 89 -16.74 -15.03 -9.55
CA ASP A 89 -16.30 -16.00 -10.56
C ASP A 89 -17.34 -17.09 -10.83
N THR A 90 -17.96 -17.61 -9.77
CA THR A 90 -18.91 -18.75 -9.83
C THR A 90 -20.36 -18.33 -9.65
N GLN A 91 -20.63 -17.06 -9.33
CA GLN A 91 -21.96 -16.52 -8.99
C GLN A 91 -22.64 -17.24 -7.81
N GLU A 92 -21.88 -17.97 -7.00
CA GLU A 92 -22.39 -18.62 -5.80
C GLU A 92 -22.77 -17.57 -4.74
N THR A 93 -24.00 -17.68 -4.25
CA THR A 93 -24.55 -16.82 -3.20
C THR A 93 -24.27 -17.41 -1.81
N ASN A 94 -24.16 -16.56 -0.80
CA ASN A 94 -23.90 -16.92 0.60
C ASN A 94 -22.54 -17.59 0.88
N VAL A 95 -21.51 -17.28 0.12
CA VAL A 95 -20.13 -17.70 0.43
C VAL A 95 -19.61 -16.88 1.61
N THR A 96 -18.99 -17.56 2.58
CA THR A 96 -18.40 -16.92 3.77
C THR A 96 -16.88 -16.86 3.62
N LEU A 97 -16.33 -15.65 3.76
CA LEU A 97 -14.89 -15.39 3.77
C LEU A 97 -14.48 -14.77 5.10
N ARG A 98 -13.63 -15.48 5.85
CA ARG A 98 -13.06 -14.99 7.12
C ARG A 98 -11.99 -13.95 6.84
N GLU A 99 -11.83 -12.94 7.69
CA GLU A 99 -10.80 -11.90 7.50
C GLU A 99 -9.36 -12.46 7.42
N VAL A 100 -9.08 -13.61 8.06
CA VAL A 100 -7.78 -14.30 7.99
C VAL A 100 -7.45 -14.74 6.56
N LEU A 101 -8.45 -14.98 5.71
CA LEU A 101 -8.27 -15.46 4.34
C LEU A 101 -8.26 -14.34 3.29
N LEU A 102 -8.29 -13.07 3.72
CA LEU A 102 -8.13 -11.93 2.82
C LEU A 102 -6.75 -11.94 2.15
N ASP A 103 -6.69 -11.45 0.90
CA ASP A 103 -5.41 -11.29 0.23
C ASP A 103 -4.51 -10.30 0.99
N SER A 104 -3.22 -10.67 1.08
CA SER A 104 -2.13 -9.84 1.58
C SER A 104 -1.90 -8.59 0.71
N LYS A 105 -2.22 -8.68 -0.58
CA LYS A 105 -2.07 -7.60 -1.56
C LYS A 105 -3.30 -6.72 -1.53
N LEU A 106 -3.36 -5.85 -0.54
CA LEU A 106 -4.41 -4.83 -0.48
C LEU A 106 -4.11 -3.76 -1.53
N VAL A 107 -4.80 -3.85 -2.67
CA VAL A 107 -4.90 -2.74 -3.61
C VAL A 107 -5.81 -1.73 -2.94
N PHE A 108 -5.25 -0.65 -2.38
CA PHE A 108 -6.06 0.38 -1.75
C PHE A 108 -7.15 0.82 -2.73
N SER A 109 -8.38 0.53 -2.30
CA SER A 109 -9.59 0.95 -2.97
C SER A 109 -9.70 2.48 -2.87
N LYS A 110 -10.58 3.03 -3.68
CA LYS A 110 -10.52 4.40 -4.18
C LYS A 110 -10.54 5.41 -3.02
N PRO A 111 -9.99 6.63 -3.19
CA PRO A 111 -9.98 7.65 -2.13
C PRO A 111 -11.39 8.00 -1.60
N GLN A 112 -12.43 7.74 -2.39
CA GLN A 112 -13.82 7.82 -1.98
C GLN A 112 -14.20 6.82 -0.86
N ASP A 113 -13.66 5.61 -0.87
CA ASP A 113 -13.98 4.56 0.11
C ASP A 113 -13.35 4.91 1.47
N ARG A 114 -12.15 5.51 1.44
CA ARG A 114 -11.51 6.10 2.63
C ARG A 114 -12.32 7.25 3.23
N LEU A 115 -12.90 8.10 2.40
CA LEU A 115 -13.76 9.21 2.85
C LEU A 115 -15.04 8.66 3.52
N PHE A 116 -15.68 7.65 2.92
CA PHE A 116 -16.88 7.01 3.50
C PHE A 116 -16.58 6.25 4.79
N ALA A 117 -15.39 5.68 4.93
CA ALA A 117 -14.92 5.05 6.17
C ALA A 117 -14.51 6.07 7.26
N GLY A 118 -14.66 7.38 7.02
CA GLY A 118 -14.29 8.43 7.98
C GLY A 118 -12.78 8.63 8.16
N GLN A 119 -11.95 8.03 7.29
CA GLN A 119 -10.51 8.25 7.27
C GLN A 119 -10.20 9.57 6.57
N ILE A 120 -10.39 10.67 7.31
CA ILE A 120 -10.13 12.03 6.81
C ILE A 120 -8.69 12.38 7.15
N ASP A 121 -7.84 12.42 6.14
CA ASP A 121 -6.48 12.95 6.26
C ASP A 121 -6.52 14.45 6.61
N ARG A 122 -5.47 14.93 7.30
CA ARG A 122 -5.33 16.37 7.56
C ARG A 122 -5.19 17.14 6.23
N MET A 123 -5.83 18.31 6.16
CA MET A 123 -5.88 19.15 4.95
C MET A 123 -4.49 19.54 4.42
N ASP A 124 -3.53 19.76 5.32
CA ASP A 124 -2.13 20.09 4.99
C ASP A 124 -1.43 18.94 4.23
N ARG A 125 -1.68 17.68 4.62
CA ARG A 125 -1.15 16.49 3.94
C ARG A 125 -1.72 16.33 2.55
N PHE A 126 -3.02 16.59 2.35
CA PHE A 126 -3.63 16.57 1.03
C PHE A 126 -3.01 17.61 0.10
N ALA A 127 -2.90 18.86 0.56
CA ALA A 127 -2.30 19.95 -0.19
C ALA A 127 -0.82 19.67 -0.54
N LEU A 128 -0.06 19.13 0.42
CA LEU A 128 1.34 18.75 0.21
C LEU A 128 1.46 17.62 -0.82
N ARG A 129 0.63 16.57 -0.73
CA ARG A 129 0.64 15.44 -1.67
C ARG A 129 0.37 15.90 -3.10
N TYR A 130 -0.61 16.79 -3.29
CA TYR A 130 -0.90 17.38 -4.59
C TYR A 130 0.29 18.19 -5.12
N ARG A 131 0.82 19.12 -4.31
CA ARG A 131 1.97 19.95 -4.69
C ARG A 131 3.21 19.11 -5.01
N ALA A 132 3.53 18.11 -4.19
CA ALA A 132 4.66 17.22 -4.38
C ALA A 132 4.58 16.48 -5.73
N ARG A 133 3.41 15.92 -6.06
CA ARG A 133 3.20 15.24 -7.36
C ARG A 133 3.31 16.20 -8.54
N LYS A 134 2.76 17.40 -8.43
CA LYS A 134 2.87 18.44 -9.46
C LYS A 134 4.33 18.82 -9.70
N PHE A 135 5.06 19.20 -8.64
CA PHE A 135 6.46 19.58 -8.75
C PHE A 135 7.33 18.42 -9.25
N GLN A 136 7.12 17.20 -8.75
CA GLN A 136 7.85 16.02 -9.22
C GLN A 136 7.65 15.84 -10.73
N SER A 137 6.41 15.88 -11.22
CA SER A 137 6.10 15.76 -12.66
C SER A 137 6.79 16.85 -13.49
N GLU A 138 6.74 18.11 -13.05
CA GLU A 138 7.41 19.23 -13.71
C GLU A 138 8.93 19.04 -13.77
N GLN A 139 9.56 18.62 -12.66
CA GLN A 139 11.01 18.37 -12.62
C GLN A 139 11.43 17.21 -13.53
N TYR A 140 10.66 16.12 -13.58
CA TYR A 140 10.96 14.96 -14.43
C TYR A 140 10.85 15.27 -15.92
N ARG A 141 9.92 16.14 -16.32
CA ARG A 141 9.73 16.55 -17.72
C ARG A 141 10.75 17.58 -18.21
N MET A 142 11.58 18.13 -17.32
CA MET A 142 12.55 19.14 -17.72
C MET A 142 13.60 18.57 -18.70
N PRO A 143 13.88 19.26 -19.82
CA PRO A 143 14.84 18.78 -20.82
C PRO A 143 16.25 18.57 -20.26
N TRP A 144 16.66 19.36 -19.28
CA TRP A 144 17.98 19.31 -18.64
C TRP A 144 17.96 18.55 -17.31
N SER A 145 17.04 17.59 -17.16
CA SER A 145 17.06 16.66 -16.04
C SER A 145 18.43 15.97 -15.93
N GLY A 146 18.98 15.90 -14.72
CA GLY A 146 20.34 15.39 -14.46
C GLY A 146 21.48 16.42 -14.56
N LEU A 147 21.27 17.60 -15.16
CA LEU A 147 22.35 18.60 -15.36
C LEU A 147 22.36 19.76 -14.36
N ARG A 148 21.37 19.83 -13.44
CA ARG A 148 21.23 20.92 -12.44
C ARG A 148 21.61 20.55 -11.01
N GLY A 149 21.74 19.26 -10.70
CA GLY A 149 22.06 18.80 -9.34
C GLY A 149 23.55 18.79 -9.01
N GLN A 150 24.40 18.95 -10.03
CA GLN A 150 25.85 18.97 -9.88
C GLN A 150 26.34 20.26 -9.22
N ARG A 151 27.29 20.14 -8.28
CA ARG A 151 27.92 21.27 -7.59
C ARG A 151 29.09 21.84 -8.41
N THR A 152 28.82 22.26 -9.64
CA THR A 152 29.82 22.81 -10.58
C THR A 152 29.33 24.13 -11.17
N SER A 153 30.27 24.95 -11.66
CA SER A 153 29.93 26.19 -12.39
C SER A 153 29.26 25.88 -13.72
N LEU A 154 28.37 26.77 -14.18
CA LEU A 154 27.67 26.63 -15.46
C LEU A 154 28.59 27.00 -16.64
N ILE A 155 29.52 26.09 -16.97
CA ILE A 155 30.48 26.27 -18.06
C ILE A 155 29.88 25.71 -19.37
N PRO A 156 29.64 26.53 -20.41
CA PRO A 156 28.86 26.12 -21.59
C PRO A 156 29.38 24.87 -22.30
N HIS A 157 30.70 24.77 -22.52
CA HIS A 157 31.29 23.62 -23.21
C HIS A 157 31.18 22.32 -22.40
N GLN A 158 31.25 22.40 -21.06
CA GLN A 158 31.11 21.22 -20.19
C GLN A 158 29.68 20.70 -20.17
N LEU A 159 28.70 21.61 -20.12
CA LEU A 159 27.28 21.26 -20.19
C LEU A 159 26.91 20.65 -21.54
N HIS A 160 27.49 21.16 -22.63
CA HIS A 160 27.29 20.62 -23.97
C HIS A 160 27.76 19.16 -24.07
N ILE A 161 28.98 18.87 -23.59
CA ILE A 161 29.53 17.50 -23.58
C ILE A 161 28.65 16.57 -22.71
N ALA A 162 28.27 17.02 -21.52
CA ALA A 162 27.45 16.23 -20.60
C ALA A 162 26.05 15.94 -21.18
N HIS A 163 25.46 16.89 -21.91
CA HIS A 163 24.17 16.72 -22.57
C HIS A 163 24.24 15.74 -23.75
N ASP A 164 25.24 15.88 -24.62
CA ASP A 164 25.41 15.02 -25.79
C ASP A 164 25.76 13.58 -25.39
N VAL A 165 26.78 13.40 -24.55
CA VAL A 165 27.21 12.05 -24.11
C VAL A 165 26.16 11.39 -23.21
N GLY A 166 25.53 12.15 -22.30
CA GLY A 166 24.56 11.62 -21.33
C GLY A 166 23.24 11.14 -21.93
N ARG A 167 22.90 11.56 -23.15
CA ARG A 167 21.67 11.14 -23.86
C ARG A 167 21.87 10.01 -24.84
N ARG A 168 23.11 9.57 -25.06
CA ARG A 168 23.39 8.45 -25.97
C ARG A 168 22.91 7.14 -25.35
N PRO A 169 22.23 6.26 -26.11
CA PRO A 169 21.97 4.91 -25.66
C PRO A 169 23.29 4.24 -25.32
N ARG A 170 23.35 3.56 -24.17
CA ARG A 170 24.52 2.75 -23.82
C ARG A 170 24.68 1.69 -24.91
N ALA A 171 25.74 1.79 -25.72
CA ALA A 171 26.09 0.71 -26.64
C ALA A 171 26.28 -0.57 -25.79
N ALA A 172 25.49 -1.60 -26.10
CA ALA A 172 25.68 -2.91 -25.50
C ALA A 172 27.13 -3.31 -25.75
N ARG A 173 27.91 -3.47 -24.67
CA ARG A 173 29.23 -4.08 -24.79
C ARG A 173 29.00 -5.44 -25.46
N PRO A 174 29.64 -5.76 -26.61
CA PRO A 174 29.67 -7.14 -27.06
C PRO A 174 30.28 -7.95 -25.93
N ALA A 175 29.57 -9.00 -25.50
CA ALA A 175 30.10 -9.96 -24.55
C ALA A 175 31.42 -10.48 -25.16
N GLY A 176 32.52 -10.16 -24.48
CA GLY A 176 33.86 -10.56 -24.93
C GLY A 176 33.95 -12.08 -25.00
N ARG A 177 34.62 -12.54 -26.06
CA ARG A 177 35.18 -13.89 -26.21
C ARG A 177 36.14 -14.22 -25.07
#